data_AF-A0A943UQX1-F1
#
_entry.id   AF-A0A943UQX1-F1
#
_cell.length_a   1.000
_cell.length_b   1.000
_cell.length_c   1.000
_cell.angle_alpha   90.00
_cell.angle_beta   90.00
_cell.angle_gamma   90.00
#
_symmetry.space_group_name_H-M   'P 1'
#
loop_
_entity.id
_entity.type
_entity.pdbx_description
1 polymer ?
#
loop_
_entity_poly.entity_id
_entity_poly.type
_entity_poly.pdbx_seq_one_letter_code
_entity_poly.pdbx_strand_id
1 'polypeptide(L)'
;MRKLLYIICLFTLASCHLATNSTPSDADSVPQSVFAPLETDTVMPVNLQLVTGLQFPKYRVLSETPFVPDTASIAAYEETVASGSFSAVLTMDTIPPLDFFHRIDTVSRHDTCWQIEGASYVYRRTIKGTAYTVSLSKESKAIRYAQVKLNP
;
A
#
# COMPACT_ATOMS: atom_id res chain seq x y z
N MET A 1 -50.46 -32.49 -79.55
CA MET A 1 -50.26 -33.58 -78.58
C MET A 1 -48.79 -33.63 -78.16
N ARG A 2 -48.52 -33.66 -76.84
CA ARG A 2 -47.25 -34.03 -76.16
C ARG A 2 -46.00 -33.22 -76.57
N LYS A 3 -45.68 -32.07 -75.95
CA LYS A 3 -44.88 -31.90 -74.70
C LYS A 3 -43.79 -32.98 -74.55
N LEU A 4 -42.54 -32.65 -74.90
CA LEU A 4 -41.36 -33.47 -74.60
C LEU A 4 -40.28 -32.60 -73.93
N LEU A 5 -40.00 -33.01 -72.69
CA LEU A 5 -38.89 -32.73 -71.78
C LEU A 5 -38.00 -31.47 -71.98
N TYR A 6 -38.09 -30.59 -70.98
CA TYR A 6 -37.11 -29.56 -70.65
C TYR A 6 -35.80 -30.20 -70.17
N ILE A 7 -34.67 -29.83 -70.80
CA ILE A 7 -33.33 -29.96 -70.22
C ILE A 7 -32.83 -28.53 -69.98
N ILE A 8 -32.96 -28.06 -68.74
CA ILE A 8 -32.42 -26.77 -68.31
C ILE A 8 -30.96 -26.99 -67.97
N CYS A 9 -30.08 -26.53 -68.86
CA CYS A 9 -28.67 -26.32 -68.58
C CYS A 9 -28.54 -24.86 -68.11
N LEU A 10 -28.21 -24.62 -66.84
CA LEU A 10 -27.72 -23.30 -66.43
C LEU A 10 -26.74 -23.41 -65.27
N PHE A 11 -25.62 -22.75 -65.52
CA PHE A 11 -24.36 -22.77 -64.84
C PHE A 11 -24.39 -21.95 -63.54
N THR A 12 -23.61 -22.45 -62.56
CA THR A 12 -22.81 -21.74 -61.55
C THR A 12 -23.48 -20.69 -60.67
N LEU A 13 -23.43 -20.93 -59.35
CA LEU A 13 -22.87 -19.94 -58.42
C LEU A 13 -22.07 -20.67 -57.32
N ALA A 14 -20.77 -20.40 -57.30
CA ALA A 14 -19.90 -20.71 -56.17
C ALA A 14 -20.33 -19.86 -54.97
N SER A 15 -20.50 -20.48 -53.82
CA SER A 15 -20.54 -19.77 -52.55
C SER A 15 -19.53 -20.41 -51.61
N CYS A 16 -18.34 -19.82 -51.57
CA CYS A 16 -17.33 -20.10 -50.56
C CYS A 16 -17.81 -19.52 -49.23
N HIS A 17 -18.38 -20.33 -48.35
CA HIS A 17 -18.50 -19.96 -46.95
C HIS A 17 -17.12 -20.09 -46.29
N LEU A 18 -16.31 -19.04 -46.42
CA LEU A 18 -15.13 -18.86 -45.60
C LEU A 18 -15.62 -18.46 -44.19
N ALA A 19 -15.63 -19.42 -43.27
CA ALA A 19 -15.85 -19.15 -41.86
C ALA A 19 -14.68 -18.30 -41.35
N THR A 20 -14.88 -16.97 -41.29
CA THR A 20 -13.98 -16.08 -40.59
C THR A 20 -14.12 -16.35 -39.10
N ASN A 21 -13.23 -17.15 -38.55
CA ASN A 21 -12.92 -17.12 -37.13
C ASN A 21 -12.38 -15.72 -36.84
N SER A 22 -13.23 -14.81 -36.38
CA SER A 22 -12.78 -13.56 -35.78
C SER A 22 -12.06 -13.91 -34.49
N THR A 23 -10.73 -14.01 -34.58
CA THR A 23 -9.85 -13.97 -33.41
C THR A 23 -10.13 -12.64 -32.70
N PRO A 24 -10.50 -12.63 -31.41
CA PRO A 24 -10.64 -11.38 -30.69
C PRO A 24 -9.32 -10.62 -30.81
N SER A 25 -9.38 -9.39 -31.28
CA SER A 25 -8.19 -8.57 -31.45
C SER A 25 -7.70 -8.16 -30.06
N ASP A 26 -6.51 -8.61 -29.69
CA ASP A 26 -5.76 -8.15 -28.50
C ASP A 26 -5.33 -6.67 -28.60
N ALA A 27 -5.80 -5.92 -29.60
CA ALA A 27 -5.46 -4.52 -29.79
C ALA A 27 -5.94 -3.60 -28.64
N ASP A 28 -6.92 -4.07 -27.84
CA ASP A 28 -7.44 -3.36 -26.67
C ASP A 28 -6.97 -3.97 -25.34
N SER A 29 -6.07 -4.96 -25.39
CA SER A 29 -5.50 -5.62 -24.22
C SER A 29 -4.24 -4.88 -23.77
N VAL A 30 -4.32 -4.13 -22.68
CA VAL A 30 -3.15 -3.53 -22.04
C VAL A 30 -2.32 -4.60 -21.31
N PRO A 31 -0.97 -4.59 -21.43
CA PRO A 31 -0.12 -5.57 -20.76
C PRO A 31 -0.33 -5.59 -19.25
N GLN A 32 -0.37 -6.77 -18.63
CA GLN A 32 -0.49 -6.93 -17.18
C GLN A 32 0.59 -6.17 -16.40
N SER A 33 1.77 -5.96 -16.99
CA SER A 33 2.87 -5.16 -16.42
C SER A 33 2.54 -3.68 -16.25
N VAL A 34 1.56 -3.13 -17.00
CA VAL A 34 1.06 -1.76 -16.80
C VAL A 34 0.34 -1.63 -15.44
N PHE A 35 -0.20 -2.74 -14.93
CA PHE A 35 -0.86 -2.82 -13.64
C PHE A 35 0.02 -3.44 -12.54
N ALA A 36 1.29 -3.73 -12.84
CA ALA A 36 2.21 -4.16 -11.81
C ALA A 36 2.33 -3.04 -10.77
N PRO A 37 2.12 -3.33 -9.47
CA PRO A 37 2.32 -2.33 -8.43
C PRO A 37 3.72 -1.74 -8.59
N LEU A 38 3.82 -0.41 -8.62
CA LEU A 38 5.12 0.26 -8.53
C LEU A 38 5.73 -0.15 -7.18
N GLU A 39 6.78 -0.99 -7.21
CA GLU A 39 7.38 -1.57 -5.99
C GLU A 39 7.86 -0.52 -4.98
N THR A 40 7.97 0.74 -5.39
CA THR A 40 8.48 1.85 -4.57
C THR A 40 7.41 2.88 -4.16
N ASP A 41 6.16 2.74 -4.62
CA ASP A 41 5.11 3.77 -4.44
C ASP A 41 4.40 3.70 -3.08
N THR A 42 4.70 2.69 -2.26
CA THR A 42 3.93 2.41 -1.02
C THR A 42 4.70 2.59 0.28
N VAL A 43 6.03 2.76 0.27
CA VAL A 43 6.80 2.91 1.51
C VAL A 43 6.88 4.38 1.90
N MET A 44 5.95 4.84 2.74
CA MET A 44 5.98 6.21 3.25
C MET A 44 7.15 6.34 4.24
N PRO A 45 8.14 7.21 4.00
CA PRO A 45 9.36 7.25 4.81
C PRO A 45 9.05 7.65 6.26
N VAL A 46 9.25 6.71 7.20
CA VAL A 46 9.09 6.97 8.64
C VAL A 46 10.35 7.65 9.19
N ASN A 47 10.23 8.92 9.57
CA ASN A 47 11.30 9.66 10.24
C ASN A 47 10.96 9.92 11.72
N LEU A 48 11.49 9.08 12.60
CA LEU A 48 11.25 9.15 14.04
C LEU A 48 11.84 10.41 14.68
N GLN A 49 12.93 10.97 14.11
CA GLN A 49 13.52 12.20 14.62
C GLN A 49 12.59 13.40 14.38
N LEU A 50 11.95 13.48 13.21
CA LEU A 50 11.01 14.56 12.92
C LEU A 50 9.78 14.52 13.84
N VAL A 51 9.35 13.31 14.24
CA VAL A 51 8.18 13.11 15.11
C VAL A 51 8.51 13.38 16.58
N THR A 52 9.62 12.80 17.07
CA THR A 52 9.96 12.77 18.50
C THR A 52 10.97 13.85 18.92
N GLY A 53 11.69 14.45 17.97
CA GLY A 53 12.83 15.32 18.24
C GLY A 53 14.11 14.58 18.67
N LEU A 54 14.09 13.26 18.80
CA LEU A 54 15.23 12.45 19.26
C LEU A 54 15.93 11.73 18.12
N GLN A 55 17.25 11.60 18.23
CA GLN A 55 18.04 10.76 17.33
C GLN A 55 17.92 9.29 17.74
N PHE A 56 17.30 8.50 16.87
CA PHE A 56 17.18 7.05 17.04
C PHE A 56 18.40 6.32 16.47
N PRO A 57 18.79 5.16 17.04
CA PRO A 57 19.70 4.23 16.37
C PRO A 57 19.18 3.87 14.97
N LYS A 58 20.06 3.45 14.07
CA LYS A 58 19.67 3.07 12.72
C LYS A 58 18.57 1.99 12.74
N TYR A 59 17.50 2.26 11.99
CA TYR A 59 16.34 1.38 11.88
C TYR A 59 15.88 1.26 10.43
N ARG A 60 15.06 0.25 10.15
CA ARG A 60 14.39 0.01 8.88
C ARG A 60 12.94 -0.39 9.10
N VAL A 61 12.10 -0.13 8.11
CA VAL A 61 10.71 -0.61 8.07
C VAL A 61 10.72 -2.12 7.80
N LEU A 62 9.99 -2.89 8.63
CA LEU A 62 9.75 -4.32 8.40
C LEU A 62 8.43 -4.56 7.68
N SER A 63 7.39 -3.84 8.08
CA SER A 63 6.06 -3.97 7.50
C SER A 63 5.27 -2.69 7.72
N GLU A 64 4.38 -2.38 6.79
CA GLU A 64 3.42 -1.28 6.89
C GLU A 64 2.01 -1.83 6.67
N THR A 65 1.04 -1.23 7.34
CA THR A 65 -0.38 -1.57 7.21
C THR A 65 -1.16 -0.27 7.12
N PRO A 66 -1.70 0.08 5.95
CA PRO A 66 -2.51 1.28 5.80
C PRO A 66 -3.80 1.15 6.61
N PHE A 67 -4.29 2.26 7.16
CA PHE A 67 -5.63 2.30 7.75
C PHE A 67 -6.65 2.53 6.63
N VAL A 68 -7.50 1.54 6.39
CA VAL A 68 -8.62 1.60 5.44
C VAL A 68 -9.91 1.75 6.26
N PRO A 69 -10.63 2.88 6.18
CA PRO A 69 -11.90 3.05 6.88
C PRO A 69 -12.97 2.14 6.28
N ASP A 70 -13.89 1.65 7.11
CA ASP A 70 -14.95 0.69 6.72
C ASP A 70 -15.88 1.21 5.60
N THR A 71 -15.93 2.52 5.36
CA THR A 71 -16.72 3.16 4.30
C THR A 71 -16.00 3.25 2.96
N ALA A 72 -14.70 2.93 2.89
CA ALA A 72 -13.97 2.87 1.64
C ALA A 72 -14.27 1.53 0.94
N SER A 73 -15.37 1.48 0.17
CA SER A 73 -15.51 0.50 -0.90
C SER A 73 -14.41 0.75 -1.92
N ILE A 74 -13.29 0.05 -1.79
CA ILE A 74 -12.25 0.02 -2.83
C ILE A 74 -12.87 -0.72 -4.01
N ALA A 75 -13.41 0.02 -4.98
CA ALA A 75 -13.74 -0.53 -6.27
C ALA A 75 -12.44 -1.09 -6.85
N ALA A 76 -12.44 -2.35 -7.27
CA ALA A 76 -11.25 -3.14 -7.58
C ALA A 76 -10.38 -2.61 -8.75
N TYR A 77 -10.63 -1.41 -9.27
CA TYR A 77 -10.00 -0.90 -10.48
C TYR A 77 -9.43 0.52 -10.41
N GLU A 78 -9.65 1.33 -9.37
CA GLU A 78 -9.02 2.66 -9.31
C GLU A 78 -9.15 3.27 -7.91
N GLU A 79 -8.10 4.02 -7.52
CA GLU A 79 -7.94 4.76 -6.27
C GLU A 79 -7.21 4.01 -5.13
N THR A 80 -5.88 4.09 -5.17
CA THR A 80 -5.02 3.94 -3.99
C THR A 80 -5.47 4.95 -2.94
N VAL A 81 -6.27 4.52 -1.95
CA VAL A 81 -6.61 5.33 -0.77
C VAL A 81 -5.37 5.52 0.09
N ALA A 82 -4.51 6.45 -0.33
CA ALA A 82 -3.49 7.02 0.53
C ALA A 82 -4.19 7.95 1.54
N SER A 83 -4.89 7.37 2.51
CA SER A 83 -5.53 8.09 3.63
C SER A 83 -4.51 8.92 4.44
N GLY A 84 -3.21 8.71 4.20
CA GLY A 84 -2.11 9.26 4.96
C GLY A 84 -1.98 8.60 6.34
N SER A 85 -2.91 7.71 6.70
CA SER A 85 -2.92 7.01 7.98
C SER A 85 -2.39 5.60 7.77
N PHE A 86 -1.37 5.22 8.54
CA PHE A 86 -0.84 3.86 8.54
C PHE A 86 -0.19 3.50 9.87
N SER A 87 -0.03 2.19 10.09
CA SER A 87 0.83 1.64 11.14
C SER A 87 2.01 0.92 10.52
N ALA A 88 3.16 0.95 11.18
CA ALA A 88 4.36 0.27 10.73
C ALA A 88 5.07 -0.41 11.90
N VAL A 89 5.70 -1.54 11.60
CA VAL A 89 6.68 -2.16 12.48
C VAL A 89 8.04 -1.86 11.91
N LEU A 90 8.87 -1.22 12.72
CA LEU A 90 10.27 -0.93 12.40
C LEU A 90 11.15 -1.86 13.23
N THR A 91 12.36 -2.10 12.76
CA THR A 91 13.39 -2.80 13.53
C THR A 91 14.70 -2.02 13.50
N MET A 92 15.36 -1.96 14.65
CA MET A 92 16.70 -1.44 14.78
C MET A 92 17.72 -2.53 14.44
N ASP A 93 18.83 -2.14 13.82
CA ASP A 93 19.88 -3.10 13.43
C ASP A 93 20.46 -3.80 14.68
N THR A 94 20.63 -3.04 15.76
CA THR A 94 21.18 -3.47 17.04
C THR A 94 20.23 -3.17 18.19
N ILE A 95 20.42 -3.85 19.33
CA ILE A 95 19.70 -3.50 20.56
C ILE A 95 20.16 -2.08 20.95
N PRO A 96 19.25 -1.13 21.24
CA PRO A 96 19.64 0.24 21.51
C PRO A 96 20.57 0.33 22.73
N PRO A 97 21.59 1.20 22.67
CA PRO A 97 22.49 1.40 23.80
C PRO A 97 21.71 1.99 24.99
N LEU A 98 22.14 1.68 26.21
CA LEU A 98 21.50 2.18 27.43
C LEU A 98 21.42 3.71 27.47
N ASP A 99 22.44 4.40 26.94
CA ASP A 99 22.47 5.86 26.82
C ASP A 99 21.32 6.45 26.00
N PHE A 100 20.80 5.71 25.02
CA PHE A 100 19.63 6.15 24.26
C PHE A 100 18.39 6.23 25.16
N PHE A 101 18.15 5.22 25.99
CA PHE A 101 17.05 5.23 26.94
C PHE A 101 17.23 6.29 28.02
N HIS A 102 18.46 6.52 28.50
CA HIS A 102 18.74 7.62 29.43
C HIS A 102 18.43 9.00 28.84
N ARG A 103 18.64 9.20 27.54
CA ARG A 103 18.21 10.44 26.86
C ARG A 103 16.69 10.57 26.84
N ILE A 104 15.96 9.50 26.54
CA ILE A 104 14.49 9.51 26.61
C ILE A 104 14.03 9.81 28.04
N ASP A 105 14.61 9.16 29.05
CA ASP A 105 14.31 9.39 30.47
C ASP A 105 14.59 10.83 30.93
N THR A 106 15.56 11.50 30.30
CA THR A 106 15.90 12.90 30.61
C THR A 106 14.92 13.85 29.94
N VAL A 107 14.56 13.59 28.68
CA VAL A 107 13.62 14.43 27.91
C VAL A 107 12.20 14.29 28.43
N SER A 108 11.78 13.09 28.82
CA SER A 108 10.43 12.83 29.35
C SER A 108 10.09 13.59 30.64
N ARG A 109 11.11 14.04 31.39
CA ARG A 109 10.91 14.91 32.56
C ARG A 109 10.31 16.27 32.20
N HIS A 110 10.48 16.70 30.96
CA HIS A 110 10.05 18.01 30.47
C HIS A 110 9.06 17.89 29.30
N ASP A 111 9.08 16.77 28.57
CA ASP A 111 8.17 16.49 27.46
C ASP A 111 7.09 15.49 27.87
N THR A 112 5.88 16.00 28.09
CA THR A 112 4.69 15.22 28.49
C THR A 112 4.17 14.30 27.40
N CYS A 113 4.68 14.40 26.16
CA CYS A 113 4.33 13.47 25.09
C CYS A 113 4.92 12.06 25.32
N TRP A 114 5.92 11.93 26.20
CA TRP A 114 6.48 10.66 26.61
C TRP A 114 5.74 10.07 27.81
N GLN A 115 5.37 8.80 27.69
CA GLN A 115 4.83 7.97 28.75
C GLN A 115 5.77 6.77 28.94
N ILE A 116 6.29 6.61 30.15
CA ILE A 116 7.28 5.58 30.48
C ILE A 116 6.73 4.71 31.60
N GLU A 117 6.64 3.41 31.34
CA GLU A 117 6.17 2.40 32.30
C GLU A 117 7.17 1.24 32.33
N GLY A 118 8.03 1.22 33.35
CA GLY A 118 9.07 0.21 33.50
C GLY A 118 10.05 0.21 32.32
N ALA A 119 10.03 -0.85 31.51
CA ALA A 119 10.86 -0.98 30.30
C ALA A 119 10.16 -0.48 29.02
N SER A 120 8.90 -0.04 29.10
CA SER A 120 8.09 0.40 27.97
C SER A 120 8.10 1.91 27.81
N TYR A 121 8.27 2.36 26.57
CA TYR A 121 8.32 3.77 26.19
C TYR A 121 7.29 4.03 25.10
N VAL A 122 6.42 5.00 25.33
CA VAL A 122 5.39 5.41 24.37
C VAL A 122 5.45 6.92 24.18
N TYR A 123 5.60 7.36 22.95
CA TYR A 123 5.49 8.75 22.55
C TYR A 123 4.17 8.98 21.82
N ARG A 124 3.43 10.01 22.23
CA ARG A 124 2.17 10.42 21.58
C ARG A 124 2.17 11.92 21.33
N ARG A 125 1.99 12.31 20.07
CA ARG A 125 1.91 13.74 19.70
C ARG A 125 1.04 13.95 18.48
N THR A 126 0.29 15.05 18.47
CA THR A 126 -0.42 15.52 17.28
C THR A 126 0.33 16.69 16.64
N ILE A 127 0.63 16.60 15.35
CA ILE A 127 1.30 17.64 14.57
C ILE A 127 0.45 17.91 13.34
N LYS A 128 -0.02 19.16 13.18
CA LYS A 128 -0.78 19.63 12.00
C LYS A 128 -1.95 18.71 11.60
N GLY A 129 -2.70 18.20 12.57
CA GLY A 129 -3.84 17.31 12.33
C GLY A 129 -3.47 15.84 12.13
N THR A 130 -2.21 15.44 12.24
CA THR A 130 -1.81 14.03 12.25
C THR A 130 -1.39 13.61 13.65
N ALA A 131 -2.04 12.59 14.20
CA ALA A 131 -1.67 11.97 15.47
C ALA A 131 -0.60 10.89 15.23
N TYR A 132 0.51 10.99 15.94
CA TYR A 132 1.63 10.07 15.88
C TYR A 132 1.74 9.28 17.19
N THR A 133 1.98 7.98 17.07
CA THR A 133 2.32 7.10 18.19
C THR A 133 3.59 6.34 17.86
N VAL A 134 4.57 6.38 18.77
CA VAL A 134 5.79 5.58 18.69
C VAL A 134 5.91 4.77 19.97
N SER A 135 6.07 3.46 19.88
CA SER A 135 6.32 2.63 21.06
C SER A 135 7.50 1.68 20.88
N LEU A 136 8.27 1.53 21.94
CA LEU A 136 9.48 0.72 21.98
C LEU A 136 9.74 0.20 23.41
N SER A 137 10.60 -0.80 23.53
CA SER A 137 10.99 -1.39 24.81
C SER A 137 12.52 -1.52 24.90
N LYS A 138 13.07 -1.44 26.12
CA LYS A 138 14.51 -1.68 26.38
C LYS A 138 14.97 -3.07 25.92
N GLU A 139 14.06 -4.02 25.94
CA GLU A 139 14.34 -5.45 25.70
C GLU A 139 14.16 -5.84 24.23
N SER A 140 13.77 -4.90 23.36
CA SER A 140 13.41 -5.19 21.98
C SER A 140 14.11 -4.29 20.98
N LYS A 141 14.37 -4.84 19.80
CA LYS A 141 14.79 -4.09 18.61
C LYS A 141 13.61 -3.50 17.85
N ALA A 142 12.39 -3.92 18.16
CA ALA A 142 11.20 -3.51 17.45
C ALA A 142 10.72 -2.14 17.92
N ILE A 143 10.24 -1.33 16.98
CA ILE A 143 9.53 -0.09 17.23
C ILE A 143 8.19 -0.21 16.54
N ARG A 144 7.10 0.05 17.25
CA ARG A 144 5.78 0.20 16.64
C ARG A 144 5.55 1.67 16.38
N TYR A 145 5.19 1.97 15.14
CA TYR A 145 4.88 3.31 14.69
C TYR A 145 3.45 3.33 14.19
N ALA A 146 2.72 4.41 14.47
CA ALA A 146 1.46 4.68 13.84
C ALA A 146 1.33 6.18 13.59
N GLN A 147 0.79 6.53 12.43
CA GLN A 147 0.30 7.87 12.15
C GLN A 147 -1.15 7.79 11.69
N VAL A 148 -1.98 8.68 12.24
CA VAL A 148 -3.39 8.77 11.93
C VAL A 148 -3.68 10.21 11.58
N LYS A 149 -4.02 10.44 10.31
CA LYS A 149 -4.51 11.73 9.84
C LYS A 149 -5.91 11.93 10.42
N LEU A 150 -6.05 12.89 11.33
CA LEU A 150 -7.33 13.29 11.88
C LEU A 150 -8.03 14.12 10.80
N ASN A 151 -9.18 13.67 10.33
CA ASN A 151 -10.02 14.48 9.46
C ASN A 151 -10.52 15.68 10.29
N PRO A 152 -10.39 16.92 9.79
CA PRO A 152 -11.01 18.09 10.42
C PRO A 152 -12.54 18.01 10.39
#